data_AF-A0A9Q3F115-F1
#
_entry.id   AF-A0A9Q3F115-F1
#
_cell.length_a   1.000
_cell.length_b   1.000
_cell.length_c   1.000
_cell.angle_alpha   90.00
_cell.angle_beta   90.00
_cell.angle_gamma   90.00
#
_symmetry.space_group_name_H-M   'P 1'
#
loop_
_entity.id
_entity.type
_entity.pdbx_description
1 polymer ?
#
loop_
_entity_poly.entity_id
_entity_poly.type
_entity_poly.pdbx_seq_one_letter_code
_entity_poly.pdbx_strand_id
1 'polypeptide(L)'
;MEFIRGVDMIKEYFELTERLVTERFSPLFTRSAHRCYIKLRQAHGHQSWTWWKTQIINKWANYAWRFKVKTAAESAKFNANKDKALPWFSNKRTY
;
A
#
# COMPACT_ATOMS: atom_id res chain seq x y z
N MET A 1 9.44 0.14 0.73
CA MET A 1 10.61 0.34 -0.16
C MET A 1 10.61 -0.65 -1.31
N GLU A 2 10.22 -1.91 -1.10
CA GLU A 2 10.17 -2.93 -2.16
C GLU A 2 9.26 -2.57 -3.34
N PHE A 3 8.10 -1.95 -3.10
CA PHE A 3 7.24 -1.46 -4.19
C PHE A 3 7.96 -0.46 -5.12
N ILE A 4 8.64 0.55 -4.54
CA ILE A 4 9.37 1.56 -5.32
C ILE A 4 10.51 0.88 -6.11
N ARG A 5 11.26 -0.02 -5.47
CA ARG A 5 12.31 -0.79 -6.13
C ARG A 5 11.78 -1.66 -7.27
N GLY A 6 10.62 -2.31 -7.08
CA GLY A 6 9.99 -3.12 -8.12
C GLY A 6 9.58 -2.28 -9.33
N VAL A 7 9.00 -1.10 -9.10
CA VAL A 7 8.68 -0.16 -10.19
C VAL A 7 9.94 0.36 -10.87
N ASP A 8 11.02 0.64 -10.13
CA ASP A 8 12.31 1.03 -10.70
C ASP A 8 12.90 -0.08 -11.58
N MET A 9 12.86 -1.34 -11.15
CA MET A 9 13.30 -2.49 -11.95
C MET A 9 12.47 -2.67 -13.22
N ILE A 10 11.13 -2.52 -13.14
CA ILE A 10 10.26 -2.59 -14.33
C ILE A 10 10.59 -1.44 -15.29
N LYS A 11 10.80 -0.23 -14.78
CA LYS A 11 11.16 0.92 -15.60
C LYS A 11 12.49 0.68 -16.34
N GLU A 12 13.48 0.14 -15.65
CA GLU A 12 14.79 -0.18 -16.22
C GLU A 12 14.71 -1.32 -17.23
N TYR A 13 14.07 -2.43 -16.87
CA TYR A 13 13.98 -3.63 -17.70
C TYR A 13 13.22 -3.41 -19.01
N PHE A 14 12.17 -2.58 -18.98
CA PHE A 14 11.33 -2.29 -20.15
C PHE A 14 11.63 -0.91 -20.78
N GLU A 15 12.70 -0.24 -20.35
CA GLU A 15 13.10 1.09 -20.84
C GLU A 15 11.95 2.12 -20.85
N LEU A 16 11.09 2.06 -19.83
CA LEU A 16 9.89 2.89 -19.77
C LEU A 16 10.23 4.35 -19.46
N THR A 17 9.59 5.25 -20.19
CA THR A 17 9.66 6.68 -19.87
C THR A 17 8.97 6.97 -18.54
N GLU A 18 9.44 7.98 -17.80
CA GLU A 18 8.78 8.39 -16.54
C GLU A 18 7.30 8.71 -16.73
N ARG A 19 6.95 9.28 -17.88
CA ARG A 19 5.57 9.60 -18.23
C ARG A 19 4.70 8.35 -18.29
N LEU A 20 5.17 7.29 -18.96
CA LEU A 20 4.45 6.02 -19.04
C LEU A 20 4.27 5.37 -17.67
N VAL A 21 5.33 5.35 -16.85
CA VAL A 21 5.27 4.82 -15.48
C VAL A 21 4.24 5.59 -14.66
N THR A 22 4.22 6.92 -14.75
CA THR A 22 3.36 7.76 -13.92
C THR A 22 1.89 7.80 -14.37
N GLU A 23 1.63 7.62 -15.66
CA GLU A 23 0.28 7.48 -16.22
C GLU A 23 -0.31 6.09 -15.94
N ARG A 24 0.52 5.06 -15.89
CA ARG A 24 0.12 3.67 -15.61
C ARG A 24 0.19 3.31 -14.12
N PHE A 25 0.27 4.29 -13.22
CA PHE A 25 0.28 4.02 -11.77
C PHE A 25 -1.04 3.48 -11.23
N SER A 26 -2.16 3.96 -11.78
CA SER A 26 -3.50 3.68 -11.25
C SER A 26 -3.72 2.17 -10.97
N PRO A 27 -3.44 1.24 -11.90
CA PRO A 27 -3.67 -0.19 -11.66
C PRO A 27 -2.73 -0.83 -10.63
N LEU A 28 -1.57 -0.23 -10.35
CA LEU A 28 -0.61 -0.76 -9.37
C LEU A 28 -1.06 -0.54 -7.92
N PHE A 29 -2.03 0.36 -7.71
CA PHE A 29 -2.53 0.69 -6.39
C PHE A 29 -3.88 0.02 -6.11
N THR A 30 -4.05 -0.50 -4.90
CA THR A 30 -5.30 -1.12 -4.45
C THR A 30 -5.96 -0.30 -3.34
N ARG A 31 -7.30 -0.33 -3.30
CA ARG A 31 -8.14 0.24 -2.23
C ARG A 31 -7.76 1.67 -1.81
N SER A 32 -7.17 1.84 -0.63
CA SER A 32 -6.82 3.14 -0.04
C SER A 32 -5.65 3.81 -0.76
N ALA A 33 -4.71 3.03 -1.30
CA ALA A 33 -3.61 3.55 -2.10
C ALA A 33 -4.13 4.13 -3.43
N HIS A 34 -5.09 3.46 -4.06
CA HIS A 34 -5.73 3.94 -5.28
C HIS A 34 -6.44 5.28 -5.07
N ARG A 35 -7.23 5.38 -3.99
CA ARG A 35 -7.91 6.62 -3.62
C ARG A 35 -6.92 7.77 -3.34
N CYS A 36 -5.79 7.47 -2.71
CA CYS A 36 -4.72 8.44 -2.47
C CYS A 36 -4.09 8.92 -3.78
N TYR A 37 -3.81 8.00 -4.69
CA TYR A 37 -3.29 8.29 -6.03
C TYR A 37 -4.21 9.24 -6.80
N ILE A 38 -5.51 8.93 -6.89
CA ILE A 38 -6.48 9.77 -7.60
C ILE A 38 -6.52 11.19 -7.01
N LYS A 39 -6.56 11.32 -5.68
CA LYS A 39 -6.56 12.64 -5.02
C LYS A 39 -5.32 13.45 -5.33
N LEU A 40 -4.13 12.84 -5.23
CA LEU A 40 -2.87 13.51 -5.52
C LEU A 40 -2.76 13.89 -6.99
N ARG A 41 -3.25 13.04 -7.89
CA ARG A 41 -3.26 13.29 -9.33
C ARG A 41 -4.20 14.44 -9.71
N GLN A 42 -5.36 14.54 -9.06
CA GLN A 42 -6.29 15.65 -9.26
C GLN A 42 -5.73 16.97 -8.72
N ALA A 43 -5.06 16.95 -7.57
CA ALA A 43 -4.54 18.16 -6.93
C ALA A 43 -3.25 18.71 -7.57
N HIS A 44 -2.35 17.84 -8.03
CA HIS A 44 -1.02 18.23 -8.49
C HIS A 44 -0.75 17.95 -9.97
N GLY A 45 -1.72 17.38 -10.69
CA GLY A 45 -1.60 17.09 -12.11
C GLY A 45 -0.55 16.01 -12.42
N HIS A 46 0.11 16.13 -13.58
CA HIS A 46 1.21 15.25 -13.97
C HIS A 46 2.48 15.62 -13.20
N GLN A 47 3.10 14.64 -12.56
CA GLN A 47 4.28 14.81 -11.71
C GLN A 47 5.29 13.70 -12.00
N SER A 48 6.58 13.99 -11.80
CA SER A 48 7.69 13.06 -12.03
C SER A 48 7.63 11.84 -11.12
N TRP A 49 8.30 10.75 -11.50
CA TRP A 49 8.35 9.55 -10.67
C TRP A 49 9.07 9.84 -9.35
N THR A 50 10.12 10.67 -9.37
CA THR A 50 10.81 11.13 -8.16
C THR A 50 9.85 11.80 -7.16
N TRP A 51 8.94 12.66 -7.63
CA TRP A 51 7.94 13.28 -6.76
C TRP A 51 7.01 12.24 -6.13
N TRP A 52 6.54 11.27 -6.93
CA TRP A 52 5.68 10.19 -6.44
C TRP A 52 6.37 9.30 -5.42
N LYS A 53 7.67 8.97 -5.58
CA LYS A 53 8.46 8.26 -4.56
C LYS A 53 8.39 8.99 -3.21
N THR A 54 8.60 10.31 -3.23
CA THR A 54 8.53 11.15 -2.03
C THR A 54 7.14 11.10 -1.40
N GLN A 55 6.07 11.22 -2.19
CA GLN A 55 4.70 11.13 -1.64
C GLN A 55 4.40 9.74 -1.05
N ILE A 56 4.83 8.67 -1.71
CA ILE A 56 4.64 7.30 -1.22
C ILE A 56 5.36 7.11 0.11
N ILE A 57 6.62 7.56 0.20
CA ILE A 57 7.42 7.49 1.42
C ILE A 57 6.77 8.33 2.53
N ASN A 58 6.37 9.56 2.23
CA ASN A 58 5.73 10.45 3.20
C ASN A 58 4.36 9.96 3.66
N LYS A 59 3.63 9.18 2.87
CA LYS A 59 2.30 8.68 3.24
C LYS A 59 2.35 7.36 4.00
N TRP A 60 3.16 6.41 3.53
CA TRP A 60 3.18 5.01 4.01
C TRP A 60 4.48 4.59 4.67
N ALA A 61 5.47 5.46 4.73
CA ALA A 61 6.74 5.18 5.40
C ALA A 61 7.17 6.29 6.37
N ASN A 62 6.29 7.27 6.65
CA ASN A 62 6.56 8.29 7.66
C ASN A 62 6.55 7.70 9.08
N TYR A 63 7.27 8.36 9.99
CA TYR A 63 7.44 7.89 11.37
C TYR A 63 6.11 7.75 12.11
N ALA A 64 5.19 8.71 11.97
CA ALA A 64 3.90 8.70 12.65
C ALA A 64 3.00 7.54 12.20
N TRP A 65 3.02 7.19 10.92
CA TRP A 65 2.26 6.08 10.34
C TRP A 65 2.86 4.74 10.79
N ARG A 66 4.19 4.61 10.76
CA ARG A 66 4.87 3.42 11.31
C ARG A 66 4.56 3.23 12.78
N PHE A 67 4.57 4.30 13.56
CA PHE A 67 4.19 4.29 14.97
C PHE A 67 2.74 3.82 15.14
N LYS A 68 1.79 4.42 14.41
CA LYS A 68 0.37 4.00 14.44
C LYS A 68 0.17 2.53 14.09
N VAL A 69 0.85 2.03 13.06
CA VAL A 69 0.78 0.61 12.66
C VAL A 69 1.36 -0.28 13.74
N LYS A 70 2.50 0.09 14.33
CA LYS A 70 3.13 -0.63 15.43
C LYS A 70 2.21 -0.68 16.65
N THR A 71 1.67 0.45 17.09
CA THR A 71 0.71 0.51 18.21
C THR A 71 -0.55 -0.29 17.91
N ALA A 72 -1.10 -0.19 16.69
CA ALA A 72 -2.26 -0.98 16.30
C ALA A 72 -1.97 -2.49 16.38
N ALA A 73 -0.82 -2.93 15.88
CA ALA A 73 -0.38 -4.32 15.96
C ALA A 73 -0.17 -4.80 17.41
N GLU A 74 0.46 -3.98 18.26
CA GLU A 74 0.68 -4.29 19.68
C GLU A 74 -0.63 -4.34 20.48
N SER A 75 -1.61 -3.50 20.11
CA SER A 75 -2.94 -3.46 20.70
C SER A 75 -3.88 -4.55 20.17
N ALA A 76 -3.59 -5.12 19.00
CA ALA A 76 -4.32 -6.21 18.38
C ALA A 76 -3.94 -7.55 19.05
N LYS A 77 -4.17 -7.65 20.36
CA LYS A 77 -4.08 -8.92 21.08
C LYS A 77 -5.37 -9.70 20.83
N PHE A 78 -5.21 -10.97 20.46
CA PHE A 78 -6.33 -11.89 20.35
C PHE A 78 -7.07 -11.98 21.68
N ASN A 79 -8.36 -11.65 21.67
CA ASN A 79 -9.25 -11.74 22.80
C ASN A 79 -10.25 -12.86 22.54
N ALA A 80 -10.05 -14.01 23.20
CA ALA A 80 -10.90 -15.20 23.03
C ALA A 80 -12.39 -14.96 23.30
N ASN A 81 -12.75 -13.92 24.06
CA ASN A 81 -14.14 -13.58 24.37
C ASN A 81 -14.78 -12.60 23.37
N LYS A 82 -13.97 -11.85 22.59
CA LYS A 82 -14.45 -10.86 21.61
C LYS A 82 -14.20 -11.28 20.16
N ASP A 83 -13.10 -11.96 19.91
CA ASP A 83 -12.66 -12.34 18.58
C ASP A 83 -13.26 -13.69 18.21
N LYS A 84 -14.22 -13.67 17.27
CA LYS A 84 -14.81 -14.89 16.74
C LYS A 84 -13.75 -15.63 15.92
N ALA A 85 -13.60 -16.92 16.22
CA ALA A 85 -12.85 -17.82 15.35
C ALA A 85 -13.40 -17.75 13.93
N LEU A 86 -12.52 -17.80 12.93
CA LEU A 86 -12.95 -17.79 11.54
C LEU A 86 -13.81 -19.05 11.28
N PRO A 87 -14.89 -18.95 10.48
CA PRO A 87 -15.86 -20.03 10.29
C PRO A 87 -15.25 -21.37 9.84
N TRP A 88 -14.13 -21.33 9.10
CA TRP A 88 -13.45 -22.54 8.63
C TRP A 88 -12.70 -23.31 9.74
N PHE A 89 -12.38 -22.65 10.85
CA PHE A 89 -11.74 -23.27 12.03
C PHE A 89 -12.78 -23.94 12.96
N SER A 90 -14.00 -23.40 12.99
CA SER A 90 -15.09 -23.93 13.83
C SER A 90 -15.78 -25.17 13.25
N ASN A 91 -15.59 -25.45 11.95
CA ASN A 91 -16.11 -26.66 11.31
C ASN A 91 -15.24 -27.87 11.66
N LYS A 92 -15.38 -28.40 12.87
CA LYS A 92 -14.97 -29.78 13.14
C LYS A 92 -15.98 -30.70 12.43
N ARG A 93 -15.54 -31.43 11.41
CA ARG A 93 -16.26 -32.63 10.96
C ARG A 93 -16.24 -33.63 12.11
N THR A 94 -17.39 -33.81 12.76
CA THR A 94 -17.68 -35.01 13.53
C THR A 94 -17.77 -36.18 12.55
N TYR A 95 -16.79 -37.08 12.62
CA TYR A 95 -16.87 -38.43 12.07
C TYR A 95 -17.39 -39.37 13.16
#